data_AF-A0ABD0S6B1-F1
#
_entry.id   AF-A0ABD0S6B1-F1
#
_cell.length_a   1.000
_cell.length_b   1.000
_cell.length_c   1.000
_cell.angle_alpha   90.00
_cell.angle_beta   90.00
_cell.angle_gamma   90.00
#
_symmetry.space_group_name_H-M   'P 1'
#
loop_
_entity.id
_entity.type
_entity.pdbx_description
1 polymer ?
#
loop_
_entity_poly.entity_id
_entity_poly.type
_entity_poly.pdbx_seq_one_letter_code
_entity_poly.pdbx_strand_id
1 'polypeptide(L)'
;MFNEKVVVGPQKSFSHTDLLEYVESLLKESKFYQEKNMDTSYYSWLRSRSLEVSPYSEELDKFKPIVQKMSSESCAAIAVKLDSLTDDKTPQEILSTFKSLLEEQYSMQMFEGNIKRAKETKNGSRRRNKVHPELLPPGRQPTVSFILN
;
A
#
# COMPACT_ATOMS: atom_id res chain seq x y z
N MET A 1 -25.84 3.41 39.15
CA MET A 1 -24.66 2.60 38.76
C MET A 1 -25.04 1.80 37.52
N PHE A 2 -24.68 2.27 36.33
CA PHE A 2 -24.88 1.53 35.07
C PHE A 2 -23.53 0.98 34.63
N ASN A 3 -23.19 -0.21 35.14
CA ASN A 3 -22.10 -1.01 34.60
C ASN A 3 -22.68 -1.98 33.57
N GLU A 4 -23.13 -1.42 32.44
CA GLU A 4 -23.41 -2.23 31.26
C GLU A 4 -22.05 -2.54 30.63
N LYS A 5 -21.59 -3.78 30.80
CA LYS A 5 -20.41 -4.26 30.08
C LYS A 5 -20.76 -4.24 28.61
N VAL A 6 -20.31 -3.21 27.89
CA VAL A 6 -20.31 -3.19 26.43
C VAL A 6 -19.49 -4.41 26.00
N VAL A 7 -20.18 -5.47 25.58
CA VAL A 7 -19.56 -6.60 24.90
C VAL A 7 -19.18 -6.06 23.53
N VAL A 8 -18.00 -5.45 23.47
CA VAL A 8 -17.36 -5.10 22.19
C VAL A 8 -17.11 -6.43 21.51
N GLY A 9 -17.96 -6.76 20.53
CA GLY A 9 -17.72 -7.86 19.61
C GLY A 9 -16.32 -7.71 18.98
N PRO A 10 -15.77 -8.77 18.35
CA PRO A 10 -14.44 -8.69 17.74
C PRO A 10 -14.37 -7.44 16.86
N GLN A 11 -13.35 -6.61 17.07
CA GLN A 11 -13.17 -5.39 16.28
C GLN A 11 -13.17 -5.80 14.81
N LYS A 12 -14.20 -5.38 14.07
CA LYS A 12 -14.33 -5.68 12.64
C LYS A 12 -13.30 -4.83 11.92
N SER A 13 -12.07 -5.35 11.83
CA SER A 13 -10.97 -4.70 11.15
C SER A 13 -11.20 -4.75 9.65
N PHE A 14 -11.02 -3.61 8.98
CA PHE A 14 -11.09 -3.51 7.53
C PHE A 14 -10.09 -4.47 6.87
N SER A 15 -10.58 -5.42 6.09
CA SER A 15 -9.80 -6.45 5.42
C SER A 15 -9.22 -5.97 4.10
N HIS A 16 -8.20 -6.66 3.61
CA HIS A 16 -7.64 -6.49 2.26
C HIS A 16 -8.67 -6.75 1.16
N THR A 17 -9.57 -7.70 1.40
CA THR A 17 -10.70 -8.01 0.51
C THR A 17 -11.67 -6.85 0.44
N ASP A 18 -11.95 -6.21 1.58
CA ASP A 18 -12.90 -5.10 1.68
C ASP A 18 -12.42 -3.90 0.85
N LEU A 19 -11.10 -3.65 0.80
CA LEU A 19 -10.53 -2.61 -0.07
C LEU A 19 -10.79 -2.91 -1.55
N LEU A 20 -10.52 -4.14 -1.99
CA LEU A 20 -10.66 -4.51 -3.40
C LEU A 20 -12.12 -4.52 -3.83
N GLU A 21 -13.01 -5.03 -2.98
CA GLU A 21 -14.47 -4.99 -3.20
C GLU A 21 -14.98 -3.54 -3.27
N TYR A 22 -14.49 -2.67 -2.38
CA TYR A 22 -14.84 -1.26 -2.40
C TYR A 22 -14.38 -0.57 -3.70
N VAL A 23 -13.13 -0.78 -4.13
CA VAL A 23 -12.64 -0.22 -5.41
C VAL A 23 -13.46 -0.77 -6.58
N GLU A 24 -13.79 -2.06 -6.58
CA GLU A 24 -14.64 -2.65 -7.61
C GLU A 24 -16.04 -2.01 -7.65
N SER A 25 -16.61 -1.71 -6.48
CA SER A 25 -17.90 -1.02 -6.38
C SER A 25 -17.85 0.39 -6.97
N LEU A 26 -16.80 1.16 -6.68
CA LEU A 26 -16.58 2.49 -7.26
C LEU A 26 -16.42 2.45 -8.79
N LEU A 27 -15.74 1.45 -9.33
CA LEU A 27 -15.56 1.30 -10.78
C LEU A 27 -16.88 0.94 -11.48
N LYS A 28 -17.71 0.11 -10.86
CA LYS A 28 -19.05 -0.20 -11.37
C LYS A 28 -19.96 1.02 -11.33
N GLU A 29 -19.92 1.77 -10.25
CA GLU A 29 -20.73 2.98 -10.07
C GLU A 29 -20.34 4.08 -11.06
N SER A 30 -19.05 4.41 -11.17
CA SER A 30 -18.56 5.41 -12.13
C SER A 30 -18.88 5.03 -13.59
N LYS A 31 -18.76 3.75 -13.96
CA LYS A 31 -19.16 3.26 -15.28
C LYS A 31 -20.64 3.47 -15.54
N PHE A 32 -21.51 3.16 -14.56
CA PHE A 32 -22.95 3.35 -14.68
C PHE A 32 -23.31 4.84 -14.90
N TYR A 33 -22.70 5.75 -14.15
CA TYR A 33 -22.89 7.18 -14.36
C TYR A 33 -22.37 7.66 -15.72
N GLN A 34 -21.21 7.16 -16.16
CA GLN A 34 -20.65 7.50 -17.45
C GLN A 34 -21.59 7.04 -18.59
N GLU A 35 -22.12 5.83 -18.54
CA GLU A 35 -23.06 5.31 -19.52
C GLU A 35 -24.35 6.12 -19.56
N LYS A 36 -24.90 6.46 -18.40
CA LYS A 36 -26.11 7.29 -18.28
C LYS A 36 -25.91 8.71 -18.84
N ASN A 37 -24.73 9.30 -18.66
CA ASN A 37 -24.42 10.62 -19.19
C ASN A 37 -24.16 10.61 -20.71
N MET A 38 -23.78 9.46 -21.29
CA MET A 38 -23.68 9.29 -22.75
C MET A 38 -25.03 8.99 -23.42
N ASP A 39 -26.08 8.69 -22.65
CA ASP A 39 -27.42 8.40 -23.16
C ASP A 39 -28.18 9.67 -23.56
N THR A 40 -27.86 10.15 -24.76
CA THR A 40 -28.77 11.01 -25.56
C THR A 40 -29.63 10.19 -26.53
N SER A 41 -29.52 8.86 -26.50
CA SER A 41 -30.20 7.96 -27.44
C SER A 41 -31.54 7.46 -26.91
N TYR A 42 -32.61 7.65 -27.70
CA TYR A 42 -33.98 7.23 -27.39
C TYR A 42 -34.19 5.69 -27.36
N TYR A 43 -33.17 4.90 -27.65
CA TYR A 43 -33.25 3.44 -27.79
C TYR A 43 -32.28 2.70 -26.86
N SER A 44 -32.26 3.04 -25.56
CA SER A 44 -31.41 2.41 -24.55
C SER A 44 -31.60 0.88 -24.44
N TRP A 45 -32.78 0.36 -24.77
CA TRP A 45 -33.12 -1.07 -24.78
C TRP A 45 -32.51 -1.85 -25.95
N LEU A 46 -32.01 -1.17 -27.00
CA LEU A 46 -31.29 -1.80 -28.11
C LEU A 46 -29.79 -1.98 -27.80
N ARG A 47 -29.28 -1.43 -26.69
CA ARG A 47 -27.90 -1.73 -26.27
C ARG A 47 -27.80 -3.21 -25.93
N SER A 48 -26.82 -3.86 -26.55
CA SER A 48 -26.47 -5.24 -26.30
C SER A 48 -26.25 -5.44 -24.80
N ARG A 49 -26.94 -6.43 -24.20
CA ARG A 49 -26.49 -7.02 -22.94
C ARG A 49 -25.16 -7.69 -23.21
N SER A 50 -24.05 -6.95 -23.20
CA SER A 50 -22.77 -7.58 -22.97
C SER A 50 -22.89 -8.28 -21.62
N LEU A 51 -22.73 -9.60 -21.61
CA LEU A 51 -22.48 -10.34 -20.38
C LEU A 51 -21.20 -9.75 -19.79
N GLU A 52 -21.36 -8.78 -18.89
CA GLU A 52 -20.26 -7.99 -18.35
C GLU A 52 -19.45 -8.86 -17.40
N VAL A 53 -18.47 -9.57 -17.94
CA VAL A 53 -17.26 -9.81 -17.17
C VAL A 53 -16.70 -8.41 -16.91
N SER A 54 -16.73 -7.97 -15.65
CA SER A 54 -16.20 -6.67 -15.25
C SER A 54 -14.75 -6.58 -15.77
N PRO A 55 -14.44 -5.74 -16.76
CA PRO A 55 -13.07 -5.65 -17.29
C PRO A 55 -12.08 -5.23 -16.20
N TYR A 56 -12.61 -4.64 -15.13
CA TYR A 56 -11.86 -4.17 -13.98
C TYR A 56 -11.41 -5.28 -13.03
N SER A 57 -12.04 -6.46 -13.04
CA SER A 57 -11.63 -7.55 -12.12
C SER A 57 -10.22 -8.05 -12.45
N GLU A 58 -9.90 -8.19 -13.74
CA GLU A 58 -8.56 -8.59 -14.20
C GLU A 58 -7.49 -7.52 -13.91
N GLU A 59 -7.88 -6.24 -13.93
CA GLU A 59 -6.96 -5.15 -13.57
C GLU A 59 -6.74 -5.06 -12.07
N LEU A 60 -7.79 -5.26 -11.27
CA LEU A 60 -7.69 -5.30 -9.81
C LEU A 60 -6.87 -6.50 -9.30
N ASP A 61 -6.89 -7.62 -10.03
CA ASP A 61 -6.05 -8.78 -9.74
C ASP A 61 -4.55 -8.46 -9.73
N LYS A 62 -4.12 -7.48 -10.52
CA LYS A 62 -2.71 -7.02 -10.54
C LYS A 62 -2.30 -6.38 -9.22
N PHE A 63 -3.25 -5.80 -8.48
CA PHE A 63 -3.01 -5.11 -7.22
C PHE A 63 -3.16 -5.99 -5.98
N LYS A 64 -3.83 -7.16 -6.09
CA LYS A 64 -3.96 -8.16 -5.01
C LYS A 64 -2.66 -8.42 -4.23
N PRO A 65 -1.50 -8.72 -4.86
CA PRO A 65 -0.28 -9.02 -4.11
C PRO A 65 0.30 -7.82 -3.36
N ILE A 66 -0.02 -6.60 -3.79
CA ILE A 66 0.41 -5.37 -3.12
C ILE A 66 -0.47 -5.14 -1.90
N VAL A 67 -1.80 -5.18 -2.10
CA VAL A 67 -2.79 -4.96 -1.03
C VAL A 67 -2.59 -5.98 0.10
N GLN A 68 -2.37 -7.26 -0.21
CA GLN A 68 -2.13 -8.31 0.79
C GLN A 68 -0.91 -8.06 1.70
N LYS A 69 0.06 -7.26 1.27
CA LYS A 69 1.26 -6.94 2.08
C LYS A 69 1.02 -5.75 3.03
N MET A 70 -0.10 -5.07 2.91
CA MET A 70 -0.41 -3.86 3.66
C MET A 70 -1.05 -4.19 5.01
N SER A 71 -1.00 -3.26 5.96
CA SER A 71 -1.81 -3.37 7.18
C SER A 71 -3.28 -3.04 6.89
N SER A 72 -4.18 -3.57 7.70
CA SER A 72 -5.62 -3.24 7.66
C SER A 72 -5.86 -1.73 7.79
N GLU A 73 -5.11 -1.06 8.66
CA GLU A 73 -5.15 0.40 8.83
C GLU A 73 -4.75 1.15 7.55
N SER A 74 -3.70 0.69 6.86
CA SER A 74 -3.28 1.26 5.57
C SER A 74 -4.37 1.09 4.51
N CYS A 75 -5.00 -0.08 4.46
CA CYS A 75 -6.10 -0.35 3.54
C CYS A 75 -7.30 0.58 3.81
N ALA A 76 -7.68 0.77 5.07
CA ALA A 76 -8.76 1.67 5.45
C ALA A 76 -8.44 3.13 5.09
N ALA A 77 -7.20 3.58 5.36
CA ALA A 77 -6.76 4.93 5.00
C ALA A 77 -6.82 5.18 3.49
N ILE A 78 -6.44 4.19 2.68
CA ILE A 78 -6.55 4.28 1.22
C ILE A 78 -8.01 4.35 0.79
N ALA A 79 -8.90 3.53 1.34
CA ALA A 79 -10.32 3.56 0.99
C ALA A 79 -10.92 4.95 1.22
N VAL A 80 -10.68 5.55 2.40
CA VAL A 80 -11.15 6.90 2.74
C VAL A 80 -10.55 7.96 1.82
N LYS A 81 -9.25 7.87 1.53
CA LYS A 81 -8.58 8.83 0.64
C LYS A 81 -9.07 8.69 -0.80
N LEU A 82 -9.33 7.47 -1.24
CA LEU A 82 -9.88 7.19 -2.57
C LEU A 82 -11.28 7.78 -2.70
N ASP A 83 -12.16 7.59 -1.71
CA ASP A 83 -13.50 8.18 -1.66
C ASP A 83 -13.44 9.70 -1.90
N SER A 84 -12.62 10.40 -1.11
CA SER A 84 -12.45 11.85 -1.19
C SER A 84 -11.90 12.37 -2.53
N LEU A 85 -11.28 11.49 -3.32
CA LEU A 85 -10.64 11.85 -4.58
C LEU A 85 -11.41 11.33 -5.79
N THR A 86 -12.49 10.56 -5.64
CA THR A 86 -13.11 9.86 -6.77
C THR A 86 -14.50 10.36 -7.15
N ASP A 87 -15.01 11.39 -6.48
CA ASP A 87 -16.21 12.12 -6.91
C ASP A 87 -16.10 12.52 -8.39
N ASP A 88 -17.07 12.07 -9.19
CA ASP A 88 -17.23 12.31 -10.63
C ASP A 88 -16.10 11.82 -11.54
N LYS A 89 -15.21 10.94 -11.07
CA LYS A 89 -14.11 10.41 -11.88
C LYS A 89 -14.53 9.25 -12.78
N THR A 90 -13.86 9.15 -13.92
CA THR A 90 -14.00 8.00 -14.82
C THR A 90 -13.34 6.75 -14.22
N PRO A 91 -13.75 5.53 -14.62
CA PRO A 91 -13.14 4.30 -14.12
C PRO A 91 -11.61 4.24 -14.30
N GLN A 92 -11.08 4.78 -15.40
CA GLN A 92 -9.64 4.83 -15.66
C GLN A 92 -8.90 5.78 -14.71
N GLU A 93 -9.52 6.90 -14.35
CA GLU A 93 -8.98 7.85 -13.38
C GLU A 93 -9.01 7.27 -11.97
N ILE A 94 -10.05 6.53 -11.61
CA ILE A 94 -10.15 5.81 -10.33
C ILE A 94 -9.03 4.77 -10.22
N LEU A 95 -8.76 4.00 -11.27
CA LEU A 95 -7.66 3.02 -11.27
C LEU A 95 -6.28 3.68 -11.16
N SER A 96 -6.06 4.78 -11.89
CA SER A 96 -4.76 5.48 -11.83
C SER A 96 -4.52 6.13 -10.46
N THR A 97 -5.56 6.72 -9.87
CA THR A 97 -5.49 7.27 -8.50
C THR A 97 -5.27 6.17 -7.48
N PHE A 98 -5.99 5.05 -7.57
CA PHE A 98 -5.78 3.89 -6.70
C PHE A 98 -4.33 3.38 -6.77
N LYS A 99 -3.78 3.23 -7.97
CA LYS A 99 -2.37 2.85 -8.15
C LYS A 99 -1.41 3.85 -7.49
N SER A 100 -1.64 5.15 -7.69
CA SER A 100 -0.80 6.20 -7.09
C SER A 100 -0.84 6.15 -5.56
N LEU A 101 -2.00 5.88 -4.97
CA LEU A 101 -2.15 5.75 -3.51
C LEU A 101 -1.41 4.53 -2.95
N LEU A 102 -1.42 3.40 -3.68
CA LEU A 102 -0.65 2.22 -3.30
C LEU A 102 0.86 2.49 -3.32
N GLU A 103 1.36 3.18 -4.34
CA GLU A 103 2.78 3.56 -4.47
C GLU A 103 3.21 4.56 -3.39
N GLU A 104 2.34 5.53 -3.05
CA GLU A 104 2.55 6.48 -1.96
C GLU A 104 2.68 5.75 -0.62
N GLN A 105 1.73 4.87 -0.31
CA GLN A 105 1.73 4.13 0.95
C GLN A 105 2.95 3.21 1.09
N TYR A 106 3.36 2.56 -0.01
CA TYR A 106 4.61 1.79 -0.03
C TYR A 106 5.83 2.66 0.24
N SER A 107 5.91 3.84 -0.38
CA SER A 107 7.00 4.78 -0.18
C SER A 107 7.07 5.29 1.27
N MET A 108 5.91 5.56 1.89
CA MET A 108 5.83 5.93 3.30
C MET A 108 6.34 4.82 4.22
N GLN A 109 5.94 3.57 3.99
CA GLN A 109 6.43 2.43 4.79
C GLN A 109 7.95 2.26 4.70
N MET A 110 8.52 2.41 3.51
CA MET A 110 9.98 2.35 3.32
C MET A 110 10.71 3.49 4.04
N PHE A 111 10.13 4.70 4.01
CA PHE A 111 10.67 5.86 4.72
C PHE A 111 10.64 5.67 6.24
N GLU A 112 9.54 5.18 6.80
CA GLU A 112 9.43 4.85 8.23
C GLU A 112 10.47 3.80 8.66
N GLY A 113 10.66 2.76 7.84
CA GLY A 113 11.67 1.73 8.08
C GLY A 113 13.09 2.31 8.10
N ASN A 114 13.39 3.22 7.18
CA ASN A 114 14.69 3.90 7.14
C ASN A 114 14.92 4.80 8.36
N ILE A 115 13.89 5.53 8.82
CA ILE A 115 13.98 6.35 10.03
C ILE A 115 14.22 5.48 11.26
N LYS A 116 13.51 4.34 11.41
CA LYS A 116 13.70 3.42 12.53
C LYS A 116 15.14 2.90 12.58
N ARG A 117 15.67 2.42 11.45
CA ARG A 117 17.07 1.97 11.32
C ARG A 117 18.05 3.10 11.63
N ALA A 118 17.80 4.31 11.14
CA ALA A 118 18.65 5.46 11.41
C ALA A 118 18.68 5.81 12.92
N LYS A 119 17.52 5.79 13.59
CA LYS A 119 17.41 5.99 15.04
C LYS A 119 18.13 4.90 15.84
N GLU A 120 18.00 3.64 15.44
CA GLU A 120 18.74 2.52 16.05
C GLU A 120 20.25 2.69 15.89
N THR A 121 20.74 3.14 14.74
CA THR A 121 22.18 3.39 14.54
C THR A 121 22.71 4.63 15.27
N LYS A 122 21.84 5.59 15.63
CA LYS A 122 22.21 6.76 16.44
C LYS A 122 22.20 6.46 17.94
N ASN A 123 21.27 5.63 18.42
CA ASN A 123 21.11 5.32 19.85
C ASN A 123 21.84 4.04 20.28
N GLY A 124 22.04 3.10 19.37
CA GLY A 124 22.84 1.91 19.59
C GLY A 124 24.29 2.17 19.23
N SER A 125 25.14 2.30 20.24
CA SER A 125 26.57 2.01 20.16
C SER A 125 26.79 0.87 19.16
N ARG A 126 27.20 1.20 17.93
CA ARG A 126 27.66 0.20 16.99
C ARG A 126 28.87 -0.43 17.66
N ARG A 127 28.66 -1.59 18.29
CA ARG A 127 29.67 -2.65 18.39
C ARG A 127 30.06 -2.99 16.96
N ARG A 128 30.80 -2.09 16.30
CA ARG A 128 31.66 -2.46 15.20
C ARG A 128 32.55 -3.52 15.82
N ASN A 129 32.46 -4.75 15.34
CA ASN A 129 33.47 -5.75 15.66
C ASN A 129 34.80 -5.12 15.25
N LYS A 130 35.55 -4.58 16.21
CA LYS A 130 36.93 -4.20 16.02
C LYS A 130 37.63 -5.52 15.79
N VAL A 131 37.84 -5.87 14.52
CA VAL A 131 38.67 -7.00 14.16
C VAL A 131 40.07 -6.59 14.56
N HIS A 132 40.51 -7.09 15.71
CA HIS A 132 41.90 -7.01 16.13
C HIS A 132 42.59 -8.24 15.53
N PRO A 133 43.38 -8.11 14.45
CA PRO A 133 44.15 -9.24 13.96
C PRO A 133 45.08 -9.72 15.08
N GLU A 134 45.04 -11.02 15.40
CA GLU A 134 45.97 -11.60 16.36
C GLU A 134 47.39 -11.53 15.79
N LEU A 135 48.23 -10.68 16.39
CA LEU A 135 49.63 -10.54 16.01
C LEU A 135 50.43 -11.63 16.75
N LEU A 136 50.80 -12.69 16.02
CA LEU A 136 51.73 -13.71 16.48
C LEU A 136 53.16 -13.38 15.99
N PRO A 137 54.21 -13.44 16.84
CA PRO A 137 54.18 -13.64 18.30
C PRO A 137 53.65 -12.41 19.06
N PRO A 138 53.11 -12.60 20.28
CA PRO A 138 52.54 -11.52 21.09
C PRO A 138 53.57 -10.42 21.37
N GLY A 139 53.23 -9.17 21.04
CA GLY A 139 54.09 -7.99 21.22
C GLY A 139 54.47 -7.23 19.94
N ARG A 140 54.04 -7.70 18.76
CA ARG A 140 54.27 -6.98 17.50
C ARG A 140 53.39 -5.72 17.43
N GLN A 141 53.97 -4.58 17.09
CA GLN A 141 53.20 -3.36 16.79
C GLN A 141 52.76 -3.37 15.32
N PRO A 142 51.57 -2.82 14.98
CA PRO A 142 51.12 -2.72 13.60
C PRO A 142 52.02 -1.74 12.84
N THR A 143 52.89 -2.26 11.97
CA THR A 143 53.74 -1.45 11.09
C THR A 143 53.03 -1.21 9.76
N VAL A 144 52.83 0.07 9.42
CA VAL A 144 52.40 0.49 8.08
C VAL A 144 53.60 0.31 7.14
N SER A 145 53.61 -0.75 6.33
CA SER A 145 54.62 -0.90 5.28
C SER A 145 54.27 0.04 4.14
N PHE A 146 55.03 1.12 3.98
CA PHE A 146 54.99 1.92 2.76
C PHE A 146 55.68 1.12 1.65
N ILE A 147 54.93 0.82 0.59
CA ILE A 147 55.53 0.37 -0.66
C ILE A 147 56.09 1.62 -1.33
N LEU A 148 57.41 1.74 -1.34
CA LEU A 148 58.12 2.71 -2.18
C LEU A 148 58.28 2.06 -3.56
N ASN A 149 57.61 2.63 -4.56
CA ASN A 149 57.89 2.38 -5.98
C ASN A 149 59.10 3.20 -6.41
#